data_AF-A0A1H0SED1-F1
#
_entry.id   AF-A0A1H0SED1-F1
#
_cell.length_a   1.000
_cell.length_b   1.000
_cell.length_c   1.000
_cell.angle_alpha   90.00
_cell.angle_beta   90.00
_cell.angle_gamma   90.00
#
_symmetry.space_group_name_H-M   'P 1'
#
loop_
_entity.id
_entity.type
_entity.pdbx_description
1 polymer ?
#
loop_
_entity_poly.entity_id
_entity_poly.type
_entity_poly.pdbx_seq_one_letter_code
_entity_poly.pdbx_strand_id
1 'polypeptide(L)'
;MKCCCNCFYDAHIKKIFQNVVQKGKCDFCYSKNVPIIGIDDDNQVVRSIMALLDLYEVSNVEGAKSIEDALCDDWKIFNLNKNDTRKLIEAICENNSFRDSILHDKVIIPELNEEEFLNEHSITGGLSWDEFADYIKNVNRFHTNFNSGEFASYLSALVKVYKRGTVFYRGRIAQNSFGYKTEEMMAPPKDRRTAGRINPEGMLALYMSLDPKTILYEIRSNVYDYITIGKLVAKRDFRVVDLSGFEYLSPFDYVDGMEKFAVNFKIF
;
A
#
# COMPACT_ATOMS: atom_id res chain seq x y z
N MET A 1 -16.33 22.81 13.16
CA MET A 1 -16.99 21.46 13.26
C MET A 1 -15.99 20.41 13.75
N LYS A 2 -16.37 19.14 13.97
CA LYS A 2 -15.50 18.09 14.53
C LYS A 2 -15.59 16.74 13.80
N CYS A 3 -14.44 16.19 13.43
CA CYS A 3 -14.33 14.87 12.81
C CYS A 3 -13.74 13.82 13.76
N CYS A 4 -13.76 12.55 13.36
CA CYS A 4 -13.22 11.43 14.15
C CYS A 4 -12.54 10.38 13.25
N CYS A 5 -11.84 9.42 13.85
CA CYS A 5 -11.15 8.34 13.12
C CYS A 5 -12.07 7.47 12.24
N ASN A 6 -13.36 7.36 12.55
CA ASN A 6 -14.30 6.56 11.76
C ASN A 6 -14.65 7.20 10.41
N CYS A 7 -14.32 8.49 10.21
CA CYS A 7 -14.49 9.19 8.93
C CYS A 7 -13.47 8.74 7.87
N PHE A 8 -12.48 7.93 8.24
CA PHE A 8 -11.35 7.60 7.37
C PHE A 8 -11.13 6.08 7.33
N TYR A 9 -10.65 5.56 6.19
CA TYR A 9 -10.04 4.24 6.07
C TYR A 9 -8.53 4.31 6.32
N ASP A 10 -7.90 5.39 5.88
CA ASP A 10 -6.46 5.62 5.87
C ASP A 10 -5.81 5.45 7.25
N ALA A 11 -4.70 4.70 7.28
CA ALA A 11 -4.00 4.36 8.50
C ALA A 11 -3.20 5.54 9.09
N HIS A 12 -2.66 6.43 8.26
CA HIS A 12 -1.94 7.63 8.70
C HIS A 12 -2.89 8.56 9.45
N ILE A 13 -4.03 8.91 8.83
CA ILE A 13 -5.04 9.78 9.44
C ILE A 13 -5.60 9.16 10.71
N LYS A 14 -5.90 7.85 10.72
CA LYS A 14 -6.37 7.15 11.92
C LYS A 14 -5.39 7.23 13.10
N LYS A 15 -4.07 7.16 12.83
CA LYS A 15 -3.05 7.25 13.89
C LYS A 15 -3.09 8.58 14.61
N ILE A 16 -3.45 9.68 13.94
CA ILE A 16 -3.56 11.02 14.54
C ILE A 16 -4.55 11.01 15.72
N PHE A 17 -5.61 10.21 15.64
CA PHE A 17 -6.64 10.13 16.69
C PHE A 17 -6.26 9.25 17.89
N GLN A 18 -5.18 8.46 17.83
CA GLN A 18 -4.87 7.45 18.87
C GLN A 18 -4.60 8.06 20.24
N ASN A 19 -4.04 9.27 20.28
CA ASN A 19 -3.70 9.98 21.52
C ASN A 19 -4.71 11.09 21.88
N VAL A 20 -5.81 11.20 21.14
CA VAL A 20 -6.83 12.21 21.40
C VAL A 20 -7.69 11.80 22.59
N VAL A 21 -7.57 12.55 23.69
CA VAL A 21 -8.31 12.28 24.94
C VAL A 21 -9.77 12.74 24.85
N GLN A 22 -10.03 13.85 24.13
CA GLN A 22 -11.36 14.41 24.01
C GLN A 22 -12.27 13.50 23.20
N LYS A 23 -13.39 13.09 23.81
CA LYS A 23 -14.44 12.31 23.14
C LYS A 23 -15.71 13.13 22.94
N GLY A 24 -16.48 12.78 21.91
CA GLY A 24 -17.80 13.35 21.72
C GLY A 24 -18.53 12.76 20.53
N LYS A 25 -19.37 13.57 19.88
CA LYS A 25 -20.11 13.21 18.68
C LYS A 25 -19.39 13.80 17.46
N CYS A 26 -19.16 12.99 16.44
CA CYS A 26 -18.64 13.43 15.16
C CYS A 26 -19.74 14.13 14.34
N ASP A 27 -19.41 15.24 13.69
CA ASP A 27 -20.35 16.02 12.88
C ASP A 27 -20.54 15.44 11.46
N PHE A 28 -19.67 14.51 11.04
CA PHE A 28 -19.66 13.95 9.68
C PHE A 28 -20.21 12.52 9.63
N CYS A 29 -19.61 11.57 10.35
CA CYS A 29 -20.10 10.17 10.38
C CYS A 29 -21.08 9.90 11.52
N TYR A 30 -21.43 10.91 12.33
CA TYR A 30 -22.38 10.84 13.45
C TYR A 30 -22.05 9.83 14.56
N SER A 31 -20.85 9.23 14.54
CA SER A 31 -20.35 8.36 15.60
C SER A 31 -20.34 9.08 16.94
N LYS A 32 -20.70 8.38 18.02
CA LYS A 32 -20.80 8.91 19.39
C LYS A 32 -19.74 8.30 20.29
N ASN A 33 -19.30 9.07 21.28
CA ASN A 33 -18.30 8.66 22.28
C ASN A 33 -16.97 8.19 21.65
N VAL A 34 -16.56 8.86 20.57
CA VAL A 34 -15.31 8.60 19.84
C VAL A 34 -14.34 9.77 20.03
N PRO A 35 -13.01 9.56 19.90
CA PRO A 35 -12.05 10.65 19.87
C PRO A 35 -12.37 11.63 18.74
N ILE A 36 -12.40 12.92 19.03
CA ILE A 36 -12.78 13.97 18.07
C ILE A 36 -11.71 15.06 17.99
N ILE A 37 -11.50 15.57 16.77
CA ILE A 37 -10.62 16.69 16.47
C ILE A 37 -11.46 17.79 15.83
N GLY A 38 -11.25 19.04 16.23
CA GLY A 38 -11.85 20.21 15.59
C GLY A 38 -11.20 20.45 14.23
N ILE A 39 -12.00 20.68 13.19
CA ILE A 39 -11.48 21.04 11.87
C ILE A 39 -11.15 22.54 11.77
N ASP A 40 -11.58 23.31 12.77
CA ASP A 40 -11.35 24.76 12.86
C ASP A 40 -9.94 25.05 13.41
N ASP A 41 -9.25 24.03 13.95
CA ASP A 41 -7.89 24.13 14.47
C ASP A 41 -6.87 23.69 13.42
N ASP A 42 -5.73 24.38 13.35
CA ASP A 42 -4.59 23.90 12.57
C ASP A 42 -4.01 22.63 13.19
N ASN A 43 -4.35 21.48 12.60
CA ASN A 43 -3.96 20.17 13.07
C ASN A 43 -3.57 19.24 11.92
N GLN A 44 -2.94 18.12 12.27
CA GLN A 44 -2.40 17.20 11.27
C GLN A 44 -3.46 16.63 10.32
N VAL A 45 -4.71 16.41 10.75
CA VAL A 45 -5.78 15.93 9.85
C VAL A 45 -6.09 16.97 8.78
N VAL A 46 -6.24 18.23 9.19
CA VAL A 46 -6.52 19.36 8.30
C VAL A 46 -5.36 19.54 7.32
N ARG A 47 -4.11 19.57 7.81
CA ARG A 47 -2.92 19.71 6.96
C ARG A 47 -2.78 18.59 5.94
N SER A 48 -3.00 17.34 6.34
CA SER A 48 -2.94 16.20 5.42
C SER A 48 -4.02 16.30 4.34
N ILE A 49 -5.26 16.64 4.70
CA ILE A 49 -6.33 16.80 3.71
C ILE A 49 -6.05 17.99 2.79
N MET A 50 -5.59 19.13 3.31
CA MET A 50 -5.22 20.29 2.48
C MET A 50 -4.12 19.94 1.48
N ALA A 51 -3.07 19.24 1.92
CA ALA A 51 -2.01 18.78 1.03
C ALA A 51 -2.54 17.83 -0.07
N LEU A 52 -3.55 17.02 0.23
CA LEU A 52 -4.23 16.19 -0.77
C LEU A 52 -5.04 17.04 -1.76
N LEU A 53 -5.73 18.09 -1.27
CA LEU A 53 -6.50 19.01 -2.11
C LEU A 53 -5.60 19.88 -3.01
N ASP A 54 -4.35 20.15 -2.60
CA ASP A 54 -3.37 20.90 -3.38
C ASP A 54 -3.03 20.22 -4.71
N LEU A 55 -3.13 18.89 -4.78
CA LEU A 55 -2.92 18.09 -6.00
C LEU A 55 -3.95 18.36 -7.10
N TYR A 56 -5.10 18.92 -6.74
CA TYR A 56 -6.21 19.10 -7.66
C TYR A 56 -6.20 20.48 -8.31
N GLU A 57 -6.48 20.52 -9.61
CA GLU A 57 -6.69 21.72 -10.39
C GLU A 57 -8.05 21.70 -11.11
N VAL A 58 -8.66 22.87 -11.26
CA VAL A 58 -9.92 23.02 -11.98
C VAL A 58 -9.71 22.71 -13.46
N SER A 59 -10.55 21.86 -14.01
CA SER A 59 -10.48 21.48 -15.42
C SER A 59 -11.83 21.05 -15.96
N ASN A 60 -12.01 21.30 -17.26
CA ASN A 60 -13.22 20.94 -18.01
C ASN A 60 -12.97 19.79 -19.00
N VAL A 61 -11.84 19.10 -18.88
CA VAL A 61 -11.53 17.93 -19.72
C VAL A 61 -12.50 16.79 -19.45
N GLU A 62 -12.61 15.89 -20.42
CA GLU A 62 -13.37 14.65 -20.26
C GLU A 62 -12.79 13.84 -19.09
N GLY A 63 -13.66 13.33 -18.21
CA GLY A 63 -13.25 12.61 -17.00
C GLY A 63 -13.06 13.47 -15.74
N ALA A 64 -13.09 14.80 -15.84
CA ALA A 64 -13.05 15.67 -14.66
C ALA A 64 -14.30 15.47 -13.76
N LYS A 65 -14.09 15.50 -12.43
CA LYS A 65 -15.10 15.15 -11.41
C LYS A 65 -15.29 16.27 -10.40
N SER A 66 -16.38 16.26 -9.64
CA SER A 66 -16.44 17.10 -8.43
C SER A 66 -15.40 16.63 -7.41
N ILE A 67 -14.99 17.51 -6.49
CA ILE A 67 -13.94 17.18 -5.53
C ILE A 67 -14.31 15.99 -4.63
N GLU A 68 -15.57 15.87 -4.19
CA GLU A 68 -15.98 14.73 -3.37
C GLU A 68 -15.96 13.40 -4.15
N ASP A 69 -16.26 13.43 -5.44
CA ASP A 69 -16.18 12.29 -6.33
C ASP A 69 -14.72 11.89 -6.56
N ALA A 70 -13.87 12.85 -6.90
CA ALA A 70 -12.44 12.63 -7.09
C ALA A 70 -11.80 12.04 -5.81
N LEU A 71 -12.08 12.62 -4.65
CA LEU A 71 -11.51 12.16 -3.38
C LEU A 71 -11.96 10.75 -2.97
N CYS A 72 -13.23 10.40 -3.22
CA CYS A 72 -13.75 9.07 -2.87
C CYS A 72 -13.35 7.99 -3.88
N ASP A 73 -13.22 8.35 -5.16
CA ASP A 73 -12.91 7.40 -6.22
C ASP A 73 -11.39 7.19 -6.38
N ASP A 74 -10.59 8.26 -6.28
CA ASP A 74 -9.14 8.20 -6.53
C ASP A 74 -8.37 7.69 -5.30
N TRP A 75 -8.95 7.77 -4.11
CA TRP A 75 -8.24 7.49 -2.85
C TRP A 75 -9.02 6.58 -1.91
N LYS A 76 -8.33 5.58 -1.34
CA LYS A 76 -8.87 4.75 -0.24
C LYS A 76 -8.74 5.44 1.13
N ILE A 77 -9.05 6.75 1.20
CA ILE A 77 -8.84 7.57 2.41
C ILE A 77 -10.12 7.75 3.22
N PHE A 78 -11.24 8.07 2.58
CA PHE A 78 -12.45 8.50 3.26
C PHE A 78 -13.40 7.32 3.50
N ASN A 79 -13.88 7.19 4.73
CA ASN A 79 -14.98 6.29 5.10
C ASN A 79 -16.25 7.12 5.34
N LEU A 80 -16.58 7.95 4.36
CA LEU A 80 -17.74 8.83 4.32
C LEU A 80 -18.45 8.64 2.97
N ASN A 81 -19.74 8.89 2.94
CA ASN A 81 -20.43 9.05 1.65
C ASN A 81 -20.04 10.40 1.02
N LYS A 82 -20.27 10.55 -0.27
CA LYS A 82 -19.93 11.76 -1.05
C LYS A 82 -20.45 13.06 -0.43
N ASN A 83 -21.67 13.06 0.11
CA ASN A 83 -22.25 14.25 0.75
C ASN A 83 -21.52 14.64 2.04
N ASP A 84 -21.20 13.66 2.91
CA ASP A 84 -20.50 13.93 4.16
C ASP A 84 -19.00 14.19 3.92
N THR A 85 -18.39 13.62 2.88
CA THR A 85 -17.05 13.99 2.38
C THR A 85 -17.07 15.45 1.93
N ARG A 86 -18.02 15.85 1.10
CA ARG A 86 -18.16 17.23 0.63
C ARG A 86 -18.25 18.22 1.79
N LYS A 87 -19.13 17.97 2.76
CA LYS A 87 -19.26 18.82 3.96
C LYS A 87 -17.95 18.94 4.74
N LEU A 88 -17.17 17.85 4.83
CA LEU A 88 -15.86 17.88 5.49
C LEU A 88 -14.88 18.78 4.73
N ILE A 89 -14.84 18.67 3.41
CA ILE A 89 -13.96 19.47 2.57
C ILE A 89 -14.37 20.95 2.58
N GLU A 90 -15.66 21.27 2.41
CA GLU A 90 -16.18 22.64 2.49
C GLU A 90 -15.76 23.30 3.81
N ALA A 91 -15.96 22.60 4.93
CA ALA A 91 -15.64 23.16 6.22
C ALA A 91 -14.12 23.25 6.50
N ILE A 92 -13.28 22.45 5.84
CA ILE A 92 -11.82 22.62 5.86
C ILE A 92 -11.43 23.84 5.03
N CYS A 93 -11.98 24.00 3.82
CA CYS A 93 -11.66 25.09 2.93
C CYS A 93 -12.07 26.46 3.49
N GLU A 94 -13.29 26.57 4.02
CA GLU A 94 -13.83 27.81 4.62
C GLU A 94 -12.92 28.32 5.76
N ASN A 95 -12.48 27.42 6.64
CA ASN A 95 -11.67 27.78 7.80
C ASN A 95 -10.22 28.15 7.46
N ASN A 96 -9.71 27.73 6.30
CA ASN A 96 -8.31 27.89 5.91
C ASN A 96 -8.12 28.83 4.71
N SER A 97 -9.19 29.52 4.25
CA SER A 97 -9.17 30.37 3.04
C SER A 97 -8.60 29.63 1.82
N PHE A 98 -8.94 28.34 1.70
CA PHE A 98 -8.46 27.49 0.61
C PHE A 98 -9.25 27.77 -0.67
N ARG A 99 -8.70 27.37 -1.84
CA ARG A 99 -9.25 27.67 -3.17
C ARG A 99 -10.74 27.30 -3.31
N ASP A 100 -11.64 28.29 -3.32
CA ASP A 100 -13.09 28.06 -3.47
C ASP A 100 -13.47 27.37 -4.79
N SER A 101 -12.68 27.59 -5.85
CA SER A 101 -13.00 27.08 -7.19
C SER A 101 -13.08 25.56 -7.25
N ILE A 102 -12.26 24.83 -6.50
CA ILE A 102 -12.28 23.35 -6.48
C ILE A 102 -13.56 22.78 -5.86
N LEU A 103 -14.28 23.56 -5.05
CA LEU A 103 -15.53 23.14 -4.42
C LEU A 103 -16.71 23.21 -5.41
N HIS A 104 -16.62 24.08 -6.40
CA HIS A 104 -17.74 24.41 -7.30
C HIS A 104 -17.53 23.87 -8.71
N ASP A 105 -16.30 23.83 -9.18
CA ASP A 105 -15.94 23.35 -10.50
C ASP A 105 -15.47 21.88 -10.47
N LYS A 106 -15.33 21.29 -11.65
CA LYS A 106 -14.72 19.97 -11.81
C LYS A 106 -13.20 20.08 -11.72
N VAL A 107 -12.60 19.03 -11.18
CA VAL A 107 -11.16 18.95 -10.93
C VAL A 107 -10.52 17.69 -11.51
N ILE A 108 -9.21 17.78 -11.71
CA ILE A 108 -8.31 16.68 -12.05
C ILE A 108 -7.01 16.80 -11.25
N ILE A 109 -6.22 15.73 -11.22
CA ILE A 109 -4.78 15.81 -10.94
C ILE A 109 -4.10 15.92 -12.30
N PRO A 110 -3.45 17.07 -12.64
CA PRO A 110 -2.87 17.30 -13.97
C PRO A 110 -1.93 16.19 -14.43
N GLU A 111 -1.06 15.72 -13.53
CA GLU A 111 -0.03 14.71 -13.76
C GLU A 111 -0.61 13.37 -14.23
N LEU A 112 -1.86 13.05 -13.86
CA LEU A 112 -2.54 11.84 -14.33
C LEU A 112 -2.97 11.90 -15.80
N ASN A 113 -2.85 13.06 -16.44
CA ASN A 113 -3.20 13.29 -17.84
C ASN A 113 -1.99 13.76 -18.67
N GLU A 114 -0.80 13.82 -18.07
CA GLU A 114 0.43 14.25 -18.73
C GLU A 114 1.27 13.03 -19.14
N GLU A 115 1.33 12.76 -20.45
CA GLU A 115 1.98 11.56 -20.98
C GLU A 115 3.47 11.48 -20.59
N GLU A 116 4.19 12.61 -20.59
CA GLU A 116 5.60 12.65 -20.19
C GLU A 116 5.78 12.27 -18.72
N PHE A 117 4.97 12.87 -17.84
CA PHE A 117 4.98 12.55 -16.41
C PHE A 117 4.62 11.09 -16.13
N LEU A 118 3.59 10.57 -16.82
CA LEU A 118 3.19 9.17 -16.70
C LEU A 118 4.30 8.21 -17.15
N ASN A 119 4.94 8.49 -18.28
CA ASN A 119 6.04 7.67 -18.78
C ASN A 119 7.24 7.68 -17.83
N GLU A 120 7.55 8.83 -17.22
CA GLU A 120 8.67 8.97 -16.29
C GLU A 120 8.38 8.38 -14.91
N HIS A 121 7.17 8.56 -14.35
CA HIS A 121 6.89 8.26 -12.95
C HIS A 121 5.99 7.05 -12.70
N SER A 122 5.39 6.48 -13.75
CA SER A 122 4.70 5.20 -13.64
C SER A 122 5.69 4.04 -13.54
N ILE A 123 5.43 3.11 -12.61
CA ILE A 123 6.13 1.83 -12.50
C ILE A 123 6.05 1.03 -13.80
N THR A 124 4.94 1.12 -14.54
CA THR A 124 4.70 0.38 -15.78
C THR A 124 5.18 1.13 -17.03
N GLY A 125 5.79 2.31 -16.88
CA GLY A 125 6.30 3.11 -18.00
C GLY A 125 5.16 3.60 -18.92
N GLY A 126 4.13 4.20 -18.33
CA GLY A 126 2.96 4.77 -19.03
C GLY A 126 1.88 3.77 -19.46
N LEU A 127 2.15 2.47 -19.41
CA LEU A 127 1.18 1.43 -19.77
C LEU A 127 0.13 1.21 -18.66
N SER A 128 -1.09 0.82 -19.03
CA SER A 128 -2.02 0.25 -18.05
C SER A 128 -1.48 -1.06 -17.47
N TRP A 129 -2.03 -1.51 -16.33
CA TRP A 129 -1.64 -2.78 -15.73
C TRP A 129 -1.83 -3.97 -16.67
N ASP A 130 -2.94 -3.99 -17.42
CA ASP A 130 -3.26 -5.09 -18.34
C ASP A 130 -2.30 -5.13 -19.53
N GLU A 131 -1.97 -3.96 -20.11
CA GLU A 131 -0.99 -3.86 -21.19
C GLU A 131 0.41 -4.26 -20.72
N PHE A 132 0.83 -3.76 -19.55
CA PHE A 132 2.11 -4.15 -18.96
C PHE A 132 2.17 -5.64 -18.66
N ALA A 133 1.10 -6.19 -18.08
CA ALA A 133 0.99 -7.60 -17.74
C ALA A 133 1.00 -8.50 -18.98
N ASP A 134 0.33 -8.10 -20.06
CA ASP A 134 0.36 -8.80 -21.34
C ASP A 134 1.77 -8.76 -21.94
N TYR A 135 2.40 -7.58 -21.96
CA TYR A 135 3.74 -7.39 -22.49
C TYR A 135 4.79 -8.28 -21.81
N ILE A 136 4.82 -8.33 -20.47
CA ILE A 136 5.77 -9.18 -19.73
C ILE A 136 5.49 -10.68 -19.89
N LYS A 137 4.24 -11.07 -20.17
CA LYS A 137 3.85 -12.48 -20.33
C LYS A 137 4.10 -12.97 -21.75
N ASN A 138 3.82 -12.15 -22.75
CA ASN A 138 3.68 -12.57 -24.14
C ASN A 138 4.68 -11.93 -25.11
N VAL A 139 5.34 -10.82 -24.73
CA VAL A 139 6.26 -10.08 -25.61
C VAL A 139 7.70 -10.18 -25.12
N ASN A 140 8.03 -9.57 -23.97
CA ASN A 140 9.38 -9.58 -23.43
C ASN A 140 9.35 -9.53 -21.89
N ARG A 141 9.71 -10.65 -21.25
CA ARG A 141 9.64 -10.78 -19.79
C ARG A 141 10.77 -10.06 -19.04
N PHE A 142 11.95 -9.94 -19.65
CA PHE A 142 13.19 -9.62 -18.91
C PHE A 142 13.78 -8.25 -19.21
N HIS A 143 13.41 -7.61 -20.33
CA HIS A 143 13.94 -6.30 -20.73
C HIS A 143 12.77 -5.36 -21.07
N THR A 144 12.02 -4.97 -20.06
CA THR A 144 10.86 -4.09 -20.19
C THR A 144 11.21 -2.65 -19.86
N ASN A 145 10.37 -1.70 -20.28
CA ASN A 145 10.43 -0.29 -19.88
C ASN A 145 9.88 -0.07 -18.45
N PHE A 146 9.99 -1.08 -17.60
CA PHE A 146 9.58 -1.02 -16.21
C PHE A 146 10.44 -0.03 -15.44
N ASN A 147 9.81 0.94 -14.78
CA ASN A 147 10.55 1.90 -13.97
C ASN A 147 10.89 1.30 -12.60
N SER A 148 12.05 0.64 -12.55
CA SER A 148 12.55 0.01 -11.33
C SER A 148 12.87 1.00 -10.20
N GLY A 149 13.16 2.27 -10.53
CA GLY A 149 13.40 3.32 -9.56
C GLY A 149 12.11 3.68 -8.81
N GLU A 150 11.07 4.01 -9.56
CA GLU A 150 9.74 4.31 -9.00
C GLU A 150 9.17 3.11 -8.24
N PHE A 151 9.40 1.88 -8.72
CA PHE A 151 9.01 0.69 -7.97
C PHE A 151 9.78 0.57 -6.65
N ALA A 152 11.10 0.78 -6.65
CA ALA A 152 11.90 0.72 -5.44
C ALA A 152 11.46 1.78 -4.41
N SER A 153 11.16 2.99 -4.87
CA SER A 153 10.56 4.06 -4.08
C SER A 153 9.24 3.64 -3.46
N TYR A 154 8.34 3.04 -4.25
CA TYR A 154 7.07 2.51 -3.76
C TYR A 154 7.23 1.40 -2.72
N LEU A 155 8.14 0.45 -2.96
CA LEU A 155 8.44 -0.61 -2.00
C LEU A 155 9.06 -0.10 -0.70
N SER A 156 9.74 1.05 -0.73
CA SER A 156 10.37 1.63 0.47
C SER A 156 9.35 2.00 1.55
N ALA A 157 8.14 2.36 1.13
CA ALA A 157 7.03 2.69 2.03
C ALA A 157 6.34 1.44 2.63
N LEU A 158 6.59 0.26 2.06
CA LEU A 158 6.05 -1.03 2.49
C LEU A 158 7.04 -1.83 3.37
N VAL A 159 8.05 -1.18 3.94
CA VAL A 159 9.08 -1.87 4.70
C VAL A 159 8.58 -2.29 6.08
N LYS A 160 8.70 -3.58 6.37
CA LYS A 160 8.44 -4.20 7.67
C LYS A 160 9.73 -4.66 8.32
N VAL A 161 9.85 -4.42 9.62
CA VAL A 161 10.99 -4.85 10.43
C VAL A 161 10.60 -6.09 11.24
N TYR A 162 11.33 -7.19 11.04
CA TYR A 162 11.28 -8.33 11.96
C TYR A 162 12.41 -8.23 12.97
N LYS A 163 12.06 -8.41 14.25
CA LYS A 163 13.01 -8.31 15.36
C LYS A 163 13.83 -9.58 15.53
N ARG A 164 15.04 -9.44 16.08
CA ARG A 164 15.83 -10.57 16.57
C ARG A 164 14.96 -11.46 17.47
N GLY A 165 15.07 -12.76 17.29
CA GLY A 165 14.24 -13.74 18.00
C GLY A 165 12.91 -14.07 17.31
N THR A 166 12.49 -13.34 16.27
CA THR A 166 11.32 -13.71 15.47
C THR A 166 11.49 -15.13 14.93
N VAL A 167 10.46 -15.95 15.10
CA VAL A 167 10.42 -17.35 14.68
C VAL A 167 9.75 -17.45 13.32
N PHE A 168 10.40 -18.20 12.44
CA PHE A 168 9.87 -18.60 11.14
C PHE A 168 9.90 -20.12 11.02
N TYR A 169 9.09 -20.65 10.11
CA TYR A 169 8.97 -22.06 9.83
C TYR A 169 9.29 -22.31 8.37
N ARG A 170 9.88 -23.47 8.09
CA ARG A 170 10.06 -23.99 6.74
C ARG A 170 9.70 -25.45 6.70
N GLY A 171 8.90 -25.85 5.72
CA GLY A 171 8.60 -27.25 5.45
C GLY A 171 9.42 -27.75 4.28
N ARG A 172 9.76 -29.03 4.31
CA ARG A 172 10.28 -29.78 3.16
C ARG A 172 9.68 -31.18 3.18
N ILE A 173 9.25 -31.65 2.01
CA ILE A 173 8.90 -33.06 1.81
C ILE A 173 10.20 -33.87 1.82
N ALA A 174 10.28 -34.83 2.74
CA ALA A 174 11.40 -35.73 2.93
C ALA A 174 11.15 -37.04 2.20
N GLN A 175 12.23 -37.70 1.79
CA GLN A 175 12.14 -38.98 1.08
C GLN A 175 11.77 -40.15 2.02
N ASN A 176 11.97 -39.99 3.32
CA ASN A 176 11.71 -41.01 4.33
C ASN A 176 11.47 -40.37 5.71
N SER A 177 11.16 -41.21 6.69
CA SER A 177 10.84 -40.81 8.07
C SER A 177 12.00 -40.18 8.85
N PHE A 178 13.25 -40.28 8.37
CA PHE A 178 14.39 -39.62 9.02
C PHE A 178 14.39 -38.10 8.80
N GLY A 179 13.70 -37.61 7.78
CA GLY A 179 13.58 -36.18 7.52
C GLY A 179 14.89 -35.52 7.05
N TYR A 180 15.00 -34.22 7.27
CA TYR A 180 16.21 -33.43 7.00
C TYR A 180 16.86 -32.96 8.30
N LYS A 181 18.20 -32.87 8.29
CA LYS A 181 18.97 -32.27 9.39
C LYS A 181 18.82 -30.74 9.39
N THR A 182 19.18 -30.12 10.52
CA THR A 182 19.08 -28.67 10.72
C THR A 182 19.79 -27.87 9.63
N GLU A 183 20.98 -28.29 9.21
CA GLU A 183 21.81 -27.59 8.22
C GLU A 183 21.16 -27.66 6.83
N GLU A 184 20.39 -28.71 6.56
CA GLU A 184 19.67 -28.94 5.31
C GLU A 184 18.36 -28.14 5.23
N MET A 185 17.91 -27.55 6.34
CA MET A 185 16.71 -26.69 6.37
C MET A 185 16.99 -25.24 5.98
N MET A 186 18.26 -24.89 5.72
CA MET A 186 18.68 -23.57 5.24
C MET A 186 18.60 -23.46 3.71
N ALA A 187 18.86 -22.26 3.19
CA ALA A 187 18.76 -21.97 1.77
C ALA A 187 19.60 -22.95 0.91
N PRO A 188 19.11 -23.37 -0.26
CA PRO A 188 19.76 -24.44 -1.03
C PRO A 188 21.18 -24.04 -1.52
N PRO A 189 22.11 -24.99 -1.60
CA PRO A 189 23.43 -24.76 -2.17
C PRO A 189 23.32 -24.41 -3.66
N LYS A 190 24.38 -23.81 -4.23
CA LYS A 190 24.37 -23.19 -5.57
C LYS A 190 23.87 -24.14 -6.68
N ASP A 191 24.28 -25.40 -6.61
CA ASP A 191 23.95 -26.48 -7.54
C ASP A 191 22.49 -26.98 -7.44
N ARG A 192 21.74 -26.56 -6.41
CA ARG A 192 20.35 -26.99 -6.17
C ARG A 192 19.35 -25.84 -6.11
N ARG A 193 19.72 -24.67 -6.65
CA ARG A 193 18.84 -23.49 -6.70
C ARG A 193 17.97 -23.55 -7.95
N THR A 194 16.73 -23.98 -7.79
CA THR A 194 15.72 -23.96 -8.84
C THR A 194 14.95 -22.63 -8.84
N ALA A 195 14.25 -22.35 -9.93
CA ALA A 195 13.28 -21.26 -9.97
C ALA A 195 12.18 -21.47 -8.91
N GLY A 196 11.70 -20.37 -8.35
CA GLY A 196 10.55 -20.32 -7.44
C GLY A 196 9.57 -19.23 -7.86
N ARG A 197 8.59 -18.91 -7.00
CA ARG A 197 7.61 -17.86 -7.32
C ARG A 197 8.25 -16.49 -7.50
N ILE A 198 9.24 -16.15 -6.67
CA ILE A 198 9.86 -14.82 -6.62
C ILE A 198 11.30 -14.81 -7.17
N ASN A 199 11.96 -15.96 -7.24
CA ASN A 199 13.36 -16.05 -7.69
C ASN A 199 13.49 -16.80 -9.03
N PRO A 200 14.34 -16.33 -9.96
CA PRO A 200 14.71 -17.10 -11.13
C PRO A 200 15.65 -18.26 -10.74
N GLU A 201 15.89 -19.16 -11.69
CA GLU A 201 16.81 -20.28 -11.53
C GLU A 201 18.24 -19.82 -11.20
N GLY A 202 18.95 -20.57 -10.37
CA GLY A 202 20.31 -20.23 -9.92
C GLY A 202 20.39 -19.15 -8.83
N MET A 203 19.33 -18.37 -8.60
CA MET A 203 19.28 -17.34 -7.55
C MET A 203 18.90 -17.93 -6.19
N LEU A 204 19.59 -17.49 -5.13
CA LEU A 204 19.35 -17.98 -3.78
C LEU A 204 18.06 -17.38 -3.22
N ALA A 205 17.13 -18.23 -2.81
CA ALA A 205 15.95 -17.83 -2.06
C ALA A 205 15.68 -18.82 -0.91
N LEU A 206 15.12 -18.29 0.17
CA LEU A 206 14.68 -19.08 1.32
C LEU A 206 13.21 -18.77 1.62
N TYR A 207 12.34 -19.71 1.27
CA TYR A 207 10.90 -19.60 1.54
C TYR A 207 10.62 -20.04 2.98
N MET A 208 9.90 -19.19 3.71
CA MET A 208 9.53 -19.39 5.10
C MET A 208 8.13 -18.84 5.36
N SER A 209 7.50 -19.30 6.44
CA SER A 209 6.21 -18.79 6.93
C SER A 209 6.31 -18.41 8.41
N LEU A 210 5.47 -17.48 8.85
CA LEU A 210 5.24 -17.22 10.27
C LEU A 210 4.30 -18.26 10.90
N ASP A 211 3.42 -18.86 10.11
CA ASP A 211 2.47 -19.88 10.53
C ASP A 211 2.89 -21.27 10.05
N PRO A 212 3.13 -22.24 10.96
CA PRO A 212 3.48 -23.60 10.58
C PRO A 212 2.36 -24.34 9.85
N LYS A 213 1.08 -23.95 9.98
CA LYS A 213 0.00 -24.58 9.22
C LYS A 213 0.05 -24.19 7.75
N THR A 214 0.32 -22.92 7.45
CA THR A 214 0.50 -22.41 6.07
C THR A 214 1.58 -23.19 5.30
N ILE A 215 2.62 -23.65 6.00
CA ILE A 215 3.69 -24.46 5.39
C ILE A 215 3.16 -25.72 4.70
N LEU A 216 2.21 -26.42 5.31
CA LEU A 216 1.67 -27.66 4.74
C LEU A 216 0.95 -27.41 3.41
N TYR A 217 0.27 -26.27 3.30
CA TYR A 217 -0.38 -25.84 2.06
C TYR A 217 0.63 -25.39 1.00
N GLU A 218 1.68 -24.65 1.39
CA GLU A 218 2.69 -24.15 0.44
C GLU A 218 3.56 -25.26 -0.15
N ILE A 219 3.93 -26.29 0.64
CA ILE A 219 4.72 -27.42 0.13
C ILE A 219 3.88 -28.45 -0.63
N ARG A 220 2.54 -28.30 -0.62
CA ARG A 220 1.58 -29.18 -1.30
C ARG A 220 1.77 -30.67 -0.93
N SER A 221 1.91 -30.95 0.36
CA SER A 221 2.11 -32.32 0.85
C SER A 221 0.86 -33.19 0.71
N ASN A 222 1.06 -34.47 0.41
CA ASN A 222 0.03 -35.50 0.36
C ASN A 222 -0.07 -36.30 1.68
N VAL A 223 -1.13 -37.10 1.82
CA VAL A 223 -1.46 -37.88 3.04
C VAL A 223 -0.33 -38.81 3.51
N TYR A 224 0.54 -39.26 2.61
CA TYR A 224 1.62 -40.21 2.92
C TYR A 224 3.03 -39.61 2.83
N ASP A 225 3.14 -38.30 2.65
CA ASP A 225 4.44 -37.64 2.60
C ASP A 225 5.05 -37.54 4.00
N TYR A 226 6.35 -37.84 4.10
CA TYR A 226 7.13 -37.47 5.28
C TYR A 226 7.49 -36.00 5.17
N ILE A 227 7.22 -35.21 6.21
CA ILE A 227 7.46 -33.77 6.20
C ILE A 227 8.41 -33.42 7.34
N THR A 228 9.47 -32.67 7.02
CA THR A 228 10.30 -32.02 8.03
C THR A 228 9.88 -30.56 8.15
N ILE A 229 9.54 -30.12 9.37
CA ILE A 229 9.29 -28.71 9.68
C ILE A 229 10.45 -28.19 10.52
N GLY A 230 11.20 -27.26 9.95
CA GLY A 230 12.30 -26.57 10.60
C GLY A 230 11.81 -25.29 11.25
N LYS A 231 12.27 -25.02 12.48
CA LYS A 231 12.08 -23.76 13.19
C LYS A 231 13.33 -22.89 13.03
N LEU A 232 13.20 -21.76 12.35
CA LEU A 232 14.27 -20.81 12.11
C LEU A 232 14.07 -19.58 13.01
N VAL A 233 15.14 -19.08 13.63
CA VAL A 233 15.08 -17.93 14.52
C VAL A 233 15.95 -16.81 13.97
N ALA A 234 15.37 -15.61 13.85
CA ALA A 234 16.08 -14.42 13.40
C ALA A 234 17.24 -14.08 14.35
N LYS A 235 18.48 -14.09 13.83
CA LYS A 235 19.68 -13.79 14.64
C LYS A 235 19.89 -12.29 14.89
N ARG A 236 19.25 -11.44 14.09
CA ARG A 236 19.30 -9.98 14.14
C ARG A 236 17.98 -9.38 13.65
N ASP A 237 17.79 -8.09 13.90
CA ASP A 237 16.75 -7.32 13.23
C ASP A 237 17.03 -7.30 11.71
N PHE A 238 15.98 -7.41 10.91
CA PHE A 238 16.08 -7.26 9.46
C PHE A 238 14.82 -6.66 8.86
N ARG A 239 14.98 -6.04 7.69
CA ARG A 239 13.92 -5.40 6.93
C ARG A 239 13.51 -6.30 5.78
N VAL A 240 12.21 -6.38 5.53
CA VAL A 240 11.62 -6.98 4.34
C VAL A 240 10.58 -6.02 3.78
N VAL A 241 10.24 -6.19 2.51
CA VAL A 241 9.10 -5.50 1.90
C VAL A 241 7.85 -6.33 2.14
N ASP A 242 6.80 -5.71 2.68
CA ASP A 242 5.49 -6.32 2.89
C ASP A 242 4.56 -6.05 1.70
N LEU A 243 4.63 -6.94 0.71
CA LEU A 243 3.80 -6.85 -0.50
C LEU A 243 2.30 -7.08 -0.23
N SER A 244 1.88 -7.41 0.99
CA SER A 244 0.44 -7.44 1.34
C SER A 244 -0.11 -6.06 1.71
N GLY A 245 0.78 -5.07 1.89
CA GLY A 245 0.43 -3.72 2.31
C GLY A 245 0.09 -2.74 1.19
N PHE A 246 0.18 -3.12 -0.09
CA PHE A 246 0.00 -2.20 -1.23
C PHE A 246 -1.30 -1.40 -1.14
N GLU A 247 -2.42 -2.06 -0.85
CA GLU A 247 -3.74 -1.43 -0.79
C GLU A 247 -3.94 -0.49 0.40
N TYR A 248 -3.07 -0.57 1.41
CA TYR A 248 -3.16 0.18 2.66
C TYR A 248 -2.11 1.29 2.76
N LEU A 249 -1.33 1.50 1.69
CA LEU A 249 -0.34 2.55 1.67
C LEU A 249 -1.02 3.92 1.67
N SER A 250 -0.58 4.77 2.59
CA SER A 250 -1.09 6.13 2.68
C SER A 250 -0.29 7.06 1.77
N PRO A 251 -0.93 7.93 0.98
CA PRO A 251 -0.20 8.95 0.23
C PRO A 251 0.59 9.89 1.14
N PHE A 252 0.15 10.08 2.39
CA PHE A 252 0.83 10.93 3.37
C PHE A 252 2.14 10.34 3.91
N ASP A 253 2.37 9.04 3.72
CA ASP A 253 3.59 8.35 4.11
C ASP A 253 4.57 8.20 2.93
N TYR A 254 4.19 8.65 1.72
CA TYR A 254 5.00 8.51 0.52
C TYR A 254 6.00 9.65 0.36
N VAL A 255 7.29 9.32 0.32
CA VAL A 255 8.38 10.31 0.40
C VAL A 255 8.61 11.07 -0.91
N ASP A 256 8.29 10.47 -2.05
CA ASP A 256 8.66 11.00 -3.38
C ASP A 256 7.55 11.86 -4.03
N GLY A 257 6.53 12.25 -3.27
CA GLY A 257 5.43 13.13 -3.72
C GLY A 257 4.11 12.40 -3.96
N MET A 258 3.00 13.03 -3.59
CA MET A 258 1.66 12.42 -3.69
C MET A 258 1.18 12.31 -5.14
N GLU A 259 1.69 13.14 -6.03
CA GLU A 259 1.47 13.11 -7.48
C GLU A 259 2.00 11.79 -8.06
N LYS A 260 3.24 11.43 -7.72
CA LYS A 260 3.84 10.14 -8.09
C LYS A 260 3.13 8.96 -7.47
N PHE A 261 2.69 9.10 -6.22
CA PHE A 261 1.85 8.09 -5.59
C PHE A 261 0.55 7.91 -6.37
N ALA A 262 -0.14 8.98 -6.76
CA ALA A 262 -1.42 8.92 -7.47
C ALA A 262 -1.32 8.16 -8.80
N VAL A 263 -0.24 8.39 -9.57
CA VAL A 263 0.04 7.66 -10.82
C VAL A 263 0.09 6.16 -10.58
N ASN A 264 0.79 5.74 -9.53
CA ASN A 264 1.06 4.33 -9.26
C ASN A 264 -0.06 3.64 -8.47
N PHE A 265 -0.81 4.38 -7.68
CA PHE A 265 -1.92 3.86 -6.90
C PHE A 265 -3.07 3.36 -7.79
N LYS A 266 -3.29 3.99 -8.96
CA LYS A 266 -4.30 3.55 -9.93
C LYS A 266 -3.90 2.30 -10.73
N ILE A 267 -2.63 1.91 -10.68
CA ILE A 267 -2.13 0.73 -11.40
C ILE A 267 -2.44 -0.57 -10.61
N PHE A 268 -2.47 -0.51 -9.28
CA PHE A 268 -2.61 -1.66 -8.39
C PHE A 268 -3.99 -1.76 -7.72
#